data_AF-A0A8J7PM79-F1
#
_entry.id   AF-A0A8J7PM79-F1
#
_cell.length_a   1.000
_cell.length_b   1.000
_cell.length_c   1.000
_cell.angle_alpha   90.00
_cell.angle_beta   90.00
_cell.angle_gamma   90.00
#
_symmetry.space_group_name_H-M   'P 1'
#
loop_
_entity.id
_entity.type
_entity.pdbx_description
1 polymer ?
#
loop_
_entity_poly.entity_id
_entity_poly.type
_entity_poly.pdbx_seq_one_letter_code
_entity_poly.pdbx_strand_id
1 'polypeptide(L)'
;MEARRRPESAAETIARRREEAKDRLLDDIQTLRRSAAMLRHRHTATVLEKLILSGKRFVFDTAAQLFAPQPWAIDDAGALLGHLLTIDDEVFDQVAEECSVEILTLPEAFDRAWADLEQRSAWVATYTEALRGLADREEQRDRAVRLEHDLRQSVPEPGKQQT
;
A
#
# COMPACT_ATOMS: atom_id res chain seq x y z
N MET A 1 -59.95 26.33 -30.89
CA MET A 1 -59.01 25.47 -31.64
C MET A 1 -58.09 24.80 -30.62
N GLU A 2 -58.54 23.70 -30.02
CA GLU A 2 -57.76 22.94 -29.03
C GLU A 2 -56.89 21.91 -29.75
N ALA A 3 -55.58 22.16 -29.78
CA ALA A 3 -54.61 21.18 -30.24
C ALA A 3 -54.54 20.03 -29.22
N ARG A 4 -55.28 18.95 -29.48
CA ARG A 4 -55.10 17.65 -28.80
C ARG A 4 -53.65 17.20 -29.01
N ARG A 5 -52.79 17.44 -28.02
CA ARG A 5 -51.45 16.86 -27.96
C ARG A 5 -51.61 15.33 -27.94
N ARG A 6 -51.08 14.65 -28.96
CA ARG A 6 -51.19 13.19 -29.08
C ARG A 6 -50.31 12.52 -28.02
N PRO A 7 -50.85 11.60 -27.21
CA PRO A 7 -50.10 10.92 -26.14
C PRO A 7 -48.90 10.10 -26.66
N GLU A 8 -48.93 9.64 -27.92
CA GLU A 8 -47.80 8.96 -28.57
C GLU A 8 -46.52 9.82 -28.63
N SER A 9 -46.63 11.11 -28.94
CA SER A 9 -45.43 11.98 -29.03
C SER A 9 -44.83 12.31 -27.67
N ALA A 10 -45.64 12.29 -26.61
CA ALA A 10 -45.18 12.46 -25.24
C ALA A 10 -44.44 11.19 -24.74
N ALA A 11 -44.96 10.00 -25.07
CA ALA A 11 -44.32 8.73 -24.74
C ALA A 11 -42.98 8.55 -25.46
N GLU A 12 -42.91 8.86 -26.76
CA GLU A 12 -41.65 8.84 -27.53
C GLU A 12 -40.63 9.86 -26.99
N THR A 13 -41.09 11.07 -26.61
CA THR A 13 -40.20 12.08 -26.03
C THR A 13 -39.63 11.62 -24.69
N ILE A 14 -40.43 10.94 -23.85
CA ILE A 14 -39.97 10.37 -22.57
C ILE A 14 -39.00 9.22 -22.82
N ALA A 15 -39.30 8.32 -23.78
CA ALA A 15 -38.42 7.21 -24.13
C ALA A 15 -37.06 7.70 -24.65
N ARG A 16 -37.05 8.69 -25.54
CA ARG A 16 -35.83 9.32 -26.03
C ARG A 16 -35.01 9.96 -24.91
N ARG A 17 -35.66 10.71 -23.99
CA ARG A 17 -34.97 11.30 -22.83
C ARG A 17 -34.39 10.26 -21.89
N ARG A 18 -35.03 9.09 -21.76
CA ARG A 18 -34.51 7.98 -20.95
C ARG A 18 -33.27 7.35 -21.60
N GLU A 19 -33.29 7.15 -22.92
CA GLU A 19 -32.11 6.61 -23.61
C GLU A 19 -30.94 7.61 -23.57
N GLU A 20 -31.19 8.90 -23.85
CA GLU A 20 -30.16 9.95 -23.72
C GLU A 20 -29.60 10.09 -22.29
N ALA A 21 -30.43 9.82 -21.26
CA ALA A 21 -29.97 9.82 -19.88
C ALA A 21 -29.13 8.58 -19.57
N LYS A 22 -29.50 7.42 -20.10
CA LYS A 22 -28.75 6.17 -19.97
C LYS A 22 -27.39 6.26 -20.67
N ASP A 23 -27.34 6.81 -21.88
CA ASP A 23 -26.10 7.01 -22.62
C ASP A 23 -25.14 7.95 -21.86
N ARG A 24 -25.67 9.04 -21.30
CA ARG A 24 -24.90 9.94 -20.42
C ARG A 24 -24.36 9.22 -19.20
N LEU A 25 -25.19 8.43 -18.51
CA LEU A 25 -24.75 7.65 -17.35
C LEU A 25 -23.66 6.63 -17.72
N LEU A 26 -23.75 5.98 -18.88
CA LEU A 26 -22.72 5.05 -19.35
C LEU A 26 -21.40 5.77 -19.64
N ASP A 27 -21.44 6.94 -20.26
CA ASP A 27 -20.26 7.77 -20.51
C ASP A 27 -19.63 8.28 -19.20
N ASP A 28 -20.45 8.72 -18.25
CA ASP A 28 -20.00 9.12 -16.91
C ASP A 28 -19.31 7.94 -16.19
N ILE A 29 -19.90 6.73 -16.24
CA ILE A 29 -19.31 5.52 -15.67
C ILE A 29 -17.96 5.20 -16.33
N GLN A 30 -17.86 5.30 -17.66
CA GLN A 30 -16.59 5.06 -18.37
C GLN A 30 -15.53 6.10 -18.01
N THR A 31 -15.93 7.36 -17.85
CA THR A 31 -15.03 8.44 -17.43
C THR A 31 -14.53 8.24 -16.01
N LEU A 32 -15.41 7.87 -15.09
CA LEU A 32 -15.03 7.54 -13.70
C LEU A 32 -14.09 6.34 -13.64
N ARG A 33 -14.34 5.29 -14.42
CA ARG A 33 -13.46 4.11 -14.52
C ARG A 33 -12.06 4.47 -15.01
N ARG A 34 -11.96 5.30 -16.05
CA ARG A 34 -10.68 5.79 -16.59
C ARG A 34 -9.92 6.62 -15.55
N SER A 35 -10.59 7.56 -14.89
CA SER A 35 -9.98 8.39 -13.85
C SER A 35 -9.49 7.55 -12.66
N ALA A 36 -10.28 6.57 -12.21
CA ALA A 36 -9.87 5.66 -11.15
C ALA A 36 -8.65 4.81 -11.55
N ALA A 37 -8.61 4.32 -12.80
CA ALA A 37 -7.45 3.59 -13.31
C ALA A 37 -6.18 4.46 -13.35
N MET A 38 -6.26 5.70 -13.83
CA MET A 38 -5.13 6.63 -13.83
C MET A 38 -4.61 6.93 -12.42
N LEU A 39 -5.51 7.12 -11.45
CA LEU A 39 -5.13 7.33 -10.05
C LEU A 39 -4.42 6.10 -9.46
N ARG A 40 -4.93 4.88 -9.74
CA ARG A 40 -4.25 3.64 -9.34
C ARG A 40 -2.85 3.55 -9.95
N HIS A 41 -2.72 3.71 -11.27
CA HIS A 41 -1.42 3.71 -11.94
C HIS A 41 -0.43 4.71 -11.35
N ARG A 42 -0.85 5.95 -11.11
CA ARG A 42 0.02 6.98 -10.51
C ARG A 42 0.45 6.60 -9.11
N HIS A 43 -0.45 6.01 -8.32
CA HIS A 43 -0.14 5.58 -6.97
C HIS A 43 0.83 4.41 -6.97
N THR A 44 0.55 3.38 -7.77
CA THR A 44 1.44 2.23 -7.99
C THR A 44 2.82 2.68 -8.45
N ALA A 45 2.92 3.59 -9.42
CA ALA A 45 4.19 4.13 -9.88
C ALA A 45 4.98 4.85 -8.77
N THR A 46 4.30 5.66 -7.94
CA THR A 46 4.93 6.36 -6.81
C THR A 46 5.47 5.38 -5.77
N VAL A 47 4.71 4.32 -5.51
CA VAL A 47 5.09 3.26 -4.58
C VAL A 47 6.28 2.47 -5.12
N LEU A 48 6.21 2.03 -6.38
CA LEU A 48 7.29 1.30 -7.05
C LEU A 48 8.57 2.14 -7.11
N GLU A 49 8.47 3.43 -7.42
CA GLU A 49 9.61 4.36 -7.39
C GLU A 49 10.29 4.38 -6.02
N LYS A 50 9.51 4.46 -4.93
CA LYS A 50 10.04 4.40 -3.56
C LYS A 50 10.69 3.05 -3.24
N LEU A 51 10.12 1.94 -3.70
CA LEU A 51 10.67 0.60 -3.50
C LEU A 51 11.97 0.37 -4.29
N ILE A 52 12.06 0.93 -5.50
CA ILE A 52 13.27 0.88 -6.33
C ILE A 52 14.38 1.70 -5.66
N LEU A 53 14.05 2.91 -5.18
CA LEU A 53 15.01 3.76 -4.47
C LEU A 53 15.51 3.13 -3.15
N SER A 54 14.70 2.29 -2.49
CA SER A 54 15.11 1.54 -1.30
C SER A 54 15.84 0.22 -1.58
N GLY A 55 16.01 -0.15 -2.85
CA GLY A 55 16.84 -1.29 -3.28
C GLY A 55 16.25 -2.67 -2.95
N LYS A 56 14.91 -2.80 -2.97
CA LYS A 56 14.17 -4.05 -2.63
C LYS A 56 14.50 -4.63 -1.25
N ARG A 57 15.02 -3.84 -0.30
CA ARG A 57 15.30 -4.32 1.06
C ARG A 57 14.18 -3.97 2.02
N PHE A 58 13.83 -4.95 2.84
CA PHE A 58 12.86 -4.82 3.92
C PHE A 58 13.48 -4.05 5.10
N VAL A 59 13.68 -2.75 4.92
CA VAL A 59 14.30 -1.88 5.93
C VAL A 59 13.22 -1.01 6.54
N PHE A 60 13.03 -1.18 7.85
CA PHE A 60 12.27 -0.26 8.68
C PHE A 60 13.22 0.53 9.55
N ASP A 61 13.05 1.85 9.53
CA ASP A 61 13.74 2.80 10.40
C ASP A 61 12.97 3.01 11.70
N THR A 62 11.65 2.82 11.67
CA THR A 62 10.79 2.99 12.84
C THR A 62 9.71 1.92 12.90
N ALA A 63 9.26 1.60 14.11
CA ALA A 63 8.12 0.69 14.31
C ALA A 63 6.84 1.22 13.64
N ALA A 64 6.68 2.54 13.48
CA ALA A 64 5.51 3.11 12.81
C ALA A 64 5.42 2.70 11.33
N GLN A 65 6.56 2.52 10.66
CA GLN A 65 6.59 2.07 9.26
C GLN A 65 6.10 0.63 9.08
N LEU A 66 6.12 -0.20 10.15
CA LEU A 66 5.60 -1.56 10.13
C LEU A 66 4.09 -1.62 9.93
N PHE A 67 3.38 -0.62 10.46
CA PHE A 67 1.93 -0.54 10.43
C PHE A 67 1.41 0.43 9.37
N ALA A 68 2.31 1.16 8.70
CA ALA A 68 1.93 1.99 7.57
C ALA A 68 1.36 1.11 6.45
N PRO A 69 0.38 1.60 5.67
CA PRO A 69 -0.09 0.88 4.50
C PRO A 69 1.06 0.61 3.52
N GLN A 70 1.20 -0.65 3.11
CA GLN A 70 2.27 -1.15 2.26
C GLN A 70 1.69 -1.74 0.97
N PRO A 71 2.50 -1.92 -0.07
CA PRO A 71 2.00 -2.41 -1.34
C PRO A 71 2.06 -3.93 -1.49
N TRP A 72 0.94 -4.47 -1.92
CA TRP A 72 0.72 -5.90 -2.08
C TRP A 72 0.27 -6.21 -3.50
N ALA A 73 0.83 -7.27 -4.06
CA ALA A 73 0.35 -7.86 -5.29
C ALA A 73 -0.94 -8.65 -5.03
N ILE A 74 -1.93 -8.46 -5.89
CA ILE A 74 -3.20 -9.20 -5.89
C ILE A 74 -3.42 -9.87 -7.24
N ASP A 75 -4.19 -10.96 -7.25
CA ASP A 75 -4.69 -11.57 -8.48
C ASP A 75 -6.01 -10.93 -8.95
N ASP A 76 -6.54 -11.40 -10.09
CA ASP A 76 -7.82 -10.95 -10.66
C ASP A 76 -9.02 -11.19 -9.73
N ALA A 77 -8.92 -12.16 -8.81
CA ALA A 77 -9.95 -12.46 -7.81
C ALA A 77 -9.80 -11.61 -6.54
N GLY A 78 -8.74 -10.81 -6.43
CA GLY A 78 -8.40 -9.99 -5.26
C GLY A 78 -7.75 -10.76 -4.12
N ALA A 79 -7.26 -11.98 -4.37
CA ALA A 79 -6.42 -12.72 -3.41
C ALA A 79 -4.98 -12.20 -3.46
N LEU A 80 -4.29 -12.23 -2.33
CA LEU A 80 -2.92 -11.79 -2.22
C LEU A 80 -1.97 -12.80 -2.86
N LEU A 81 -1.15 -12.30 -3.77
CA LEU A 81 0.00 -13.02 -4.30
C LEU A 81 1.19 -12.85 -3.35
N GLY A 82 1.39 -11.65 -2.80
CA GLY A 82 2.42 -11.40 -1.79
C GLY A 82 2.78 -9.93 -1.70
N HIS A 83 3.79 -9.61 -0.88
CA HIS A 83 4.28 -8.24 -0.76
C HIS A 83 5.25 -7.89 -1.89
N LEU A 84 5.16 -6.70 -2.48
CA LEU A 84 5.96 -6.33 -3.66
C LEU A 84 7.49 -6.40 -3.47
N LEU A 85 7.96 -6.37 -2.23
CA LEU A 85 9.39 -6.51 -1.90
C LEU A 85 9.91 -7.95 -1.90
N THR A 86 9.03 -8.95 -1.86
CA THR A 86 9.42 -10.35 -1.63
C THR A 86 8.84 -11.32 -2.64
N ILE A 87 7.90 -10.89 -3.47
CA ILE A 87 7.39 -11.71 -4.57
C ILE A 87 8.49 -11.95 -5.61
N ASP A 88 8.36 -13.06 -6.33
CA ASP A 88 9.27 -13.41 -7.42
C ASP A 88 9.24 -12.36 -8.53
N ASP A 89 10.38 -12.17 -9.22
CA ASP A 89 10.52 -11.14 -10.25
C ASP A 89 9.51 -11.34 -11.40
N GLU A 90 9.18 -12.58 -11.76
CA GLU A 90 8.16 -12.89 -12.78
C GLU A 90 6.77 -12.39 -12.36
N VAL A 91 6.40 -12.60 -11.08
CA VAL A 91 5.14 -12.12 -10.51
C VAL A 91 5.15 -10.60 -10.41
N PHE A 92 6.29 -10.01 -10.05
CA PHE A 92 6.45 -8.57 -9.98
C PHE A 92 6.24 -7.90 -11.34
N ASP A 93 6.84 -8.43 -12.41
CA ASP A 93 6.72 -7.88 -13.75
C ASP A 93 5.27 -7.96 -14.25
N GLN A 94 4.60 -9.09 -14.03
CA GLN A 94 3.18 -9.25 -14.34
C GLN A 94 2.32 -8.21 -13.59
N VAL A 95 2.52 -8.08 -12.27
CA VAL A 95 1.76 -7.15 -11.43
C VAL A 95 2.01 -5.69 -11.81
N ALA A 96 3.22 -5.36 -12.25
CA ALA A 96 3.56 -4.04 -12.75
C ALA A 96 2.84 -3.72 -14.07
N GLU A 97 2.76 -4.68 -15.00
CA GLU A 97 2.07 -4.55 -16.27
C GLU A 97 0.54 -4.43 -16.09
N GLU A 98 -0.04 -5.28 -15.26
CA GLU A 98 -1.49 -5.33 -15.00
C GLU A 98 -1.95 -4.27 -14.00
N CYS A 99 -1.00 -3.67 -13.27
CA CYS A 99 -1.25 -2.74 -12.16
C CYS A 99 -2.19 -3.33 -11.09
N SER A 100 -1.99 -4.60 -10.80
CA SER A 100 -2.69 -5.40 -9.80
C SER A 100 -2.04 -5.23 -8.41
N VAL A 101 -1.94 -3.98 -7.96
CA VAL A 101 -1.38 -3.60 -6.65
C VAL A 101 -2.45 -2.99 -5.76
N GLU A 102 -2.55 -3.46 -4.52
CA GLU A 102 -3.37 -2.87 -3.47
C GLU A 102 -2.49 -2.36 -2.32
N ILE A 103 -2.94 -1.29 -1.66
CA ILE A 103 -2.23 -0.69 -0.53
C ILE A 103 -2.95 -1.07 0.75
N LEU A 104 -2.33 -1.95 1.52
CA LEU A 104 -2.93 -2.55 2.70
C LEU A 104 -1.98 -2.44 3.88
N THR A 105 -2.54 -2.17 5.04
CA THR A 105 -1.84 -2.39 6.31
C THR A 105 -1.61 -3.90 6.53
N LEU A 106 -0.69 -4.23 7.42
CA LEU A 106 -0.42 -5.62 7.77
C LEU A 106 -1.67 -6.39 8.22
N PRO A 107 -2.50 -5.86 9.15
CA PRO A 107 -3.70 -6.57 9.59
C PRO A 107 -4.67 -6.83 8.44
N GLU A 108 -4.89 -5.84 7.57
CA GLU A 108 -5.77 -5.99 6.41
C GLU A 108 -5.26 -7.07 5.45
N ALA A 109 -3.95 -7.15 5.22
CA ALA A 109 -3.37 -8.20 4.38
C ALA A 109 -3.49 -9.60 5.00
N PHE A 110 -3.42 -9.71 6.32
CA PHE A 110 -3.61 -10.99 7.02
C PHE A 110 -5.06 -11.49 7.00
N ASP A 111 -6.02 -10.58 6.93
CA ASP A 111 -7.46 -10.91 6.85
C ASP A 111 -7.92 -11.28 5.42
N ARG A 112 -7.08 -11.05 4.41
CA ARG A 112 -7.37 -11.41 3.01
C ARG A 112 -7.05 -12.88 2.72
N ALA A 113 -7.69 -13.40 1.67
CA ALA A 113 -7.31 -14.68 1.07
C ALA A 113 -5.93 -14.55 0.42
N TRP A 114 -5.10 -15.58 0.55
CA TRP A 114 -3.81 -15.68 -0.13
C TRP A 114 -3.94 -16.73 -1.23
N ALA A 115 -3.45 -16.41 -2.42
CA ALA A 115 -3.45 -17.32 -3.55
C ALA A 115 -2.53 -18.52 -3.28
N ASP A 116 -1.42 -18.29 -2.56
CA ASP A 116 -0.46 -19.31 -2.17
C ASP A 116 -0.07 -19.19 -0.68
N LEU A 117 -0.29 -20.27 0.08
CA LEU A 117 0.04 -20.34 1.51
C LEU A 117 1.54 -20.55 1.77
N GLU A 118 2.29 -21.10 0.80
CA GLU A 118 3.75 -21.19 0.89
C GLU A 118 4.36 -19.80 0.75
N GLN A 119 3.90 -18.99 -0.21
CA GLN A 119 4.31 -17.58 -0.32
C GLN A 119 3.97 -16.77 0.93
N ARG A 120 2.78 -17.00 1.52
CA ARG A 120 2.43 -16.42 2.82
C ARG A 120 3.45 -16.78 3.89
N SER A 121 3.81 -18.06 3.98
CA SER A 121 4.75 -18.55 4.99
C SER A 121 6.16 -17.98 4.80
N ALA A 122 6.64 -17.91 3.55
CA ALA A 122 7.94 -17.32 3.20
C ALA A 122 8.00 -15.82 3.51
N TRP A 123 6.92 -15.09 3.22
CA TRP A 123 6.80 -13.68 3.55
C TRP A 123 6.82 -13.46 5.08
N VAL A 124 6.05 -14.25 5.85
CA VAL A 124 6.04 -14.16 7.33
C VAL A 124 7.43 -14.40 7.91
N ALA A 125 8.18 -15.36 7.37
CA ALA A 125 9.54 -15.63 7.80
C ALA A 125 10.47 -14.43 7.57
N THR A 126 10.44 -13.87 6.35
CA THR A 126 11.21 -12.68 5.97
C THR A 126 10.85 -11.47 6.84
N TYR A 127 9.55 -11.25 7.07
CA TYR A 127 9.06 -10.17 7.92
C TYR A 127 9.54 -10.31 9.37
N THR A 128 9.49 -11.53 9.91
CA THR A 128 9.95 -11.84 11.27
C THR A 128 11.45 -11.60 11.42
N GLU A 129 12.24 -11.97 10.43
CA GLU A 129 13.68 -11.71 10.42
C GLU A 129 13.99 -10.21 10.39
N ALA A 130 13.29 -9.44 9.55
CA ALA A 130 13.43 -7.99 9.49
C ALA A 130 13.09 -7.33 10.85
N LEU A 131 12.04 -7.81 11.53
CA LEU A 131 11.68 -7.35 12.87
C LEU A 131 12.76 -7.64 13.91
N ARG A 132 13.34 -8.86 13.89
CA ARG A 132 14.45 -9.21 14.79
C ARG A 132 15.65 -8.32 14.55
N GLY A 133 16.02 -8.10 13.29
CA GLY A 133 17.11 -7.18 12.94
C GLY A 133 16.87 -5.73 13.35
N LEU A 134 15.61 -5.28 13.44
CA LEU A 134 15.29 -3.97 14.02
C LEU A 134 15.45 -3.97 15.55
N ALA A 135 14.94 -5.01 16.22
CA ALA A 135 15.06 -5.14 17.67
C ALA A 135 16.54 -5.19 18.11
N ASP A 136 17.37 -5.95 17.41
CA ASP A 136 18.80 -6.06 17.69
C ASP A 136 19.53 -4.72 17.53
N ARG A 137 19.17 -3.93 16.51
CA ARG A 137 19.73 -2.58 16.28
C ARG A 137 19.36 -1.61 17.40
N GLU A 138 18.11 -1.61 17.83
CA GLU A 138 17.67 -0.77 18.94
C GLU A 138 18.30 -1.20 20.27
N GLU A 139 18.46 -2.51 20.51
CA GLU A 139 19.16 -2.99 21.71
C GLU A 139 20.64 -2.54 21.72
N GLN A 140 21.32 -2.62 20.58
CA GLN A 140 22.69 -2.12 20.45
C GLN A 140 22.79 -0.62 20.73
N ARG A 141 21.82 0.16 20.24
CA ARG A 141 21.74 1.60 20.49
C ARG A 141 21.54 1.91 21.96
N ASP A 142 20.63 1.21 22.63
CA ASP A 142 20.38 1.34 24.06
C ASP A 142 21.62 1.01 24.89
N ARG A 143 22.33 -0.07 24.56
CA ARG A 143 23.59 -0.45 25.22
C ARG A 143 24.64 0.65 25.06
N ALA A 144 24.77 1.23 23.87
CA ALA A 144 25.72 2.32 23.62
C ALA A 144 25.39 3.57 24.46
N VAL A 145 24.12 3.95 24.56
CA VAL A 145 23.66 5.08 25.39
C VAL A 145 23.94 4.84 26.87
N ARG A 146 23.67 3.63 27.37
CA ARG A 146 23.98 3.25 28.77
C ARG A 146 25.48 3.34 29.05
N LEU A 147 26.31 2.78 28.16
CA LEU A 147 27.76 2.84 28.29
C LEU A 147 28.27 4.28 28.29
N GLU A 148 27.76 5.14 27.41
CA GLU A 148 28.13 6.55 27.38
C GLU A 148 27.75 7.28 28.68
N HIS A 149 26.54 7.02 29.19
CA HIS A 149 26.08 7.58 30.45
C HIS A 149 26.96 7.13 31.63
N ASP A 150 27.26 5.83 31.72
CA ASP A 150 28.11 5.26 32.77
C ASP A 150 29.53 5.85 32.69
N LEU A 151 30.09 5.99 31.49
CA LEU A 151 31.38 6.66 31.28
C LEU A 151 31.33 8.10 31.77
N ARG A 152 30.30 8.87 31.42
CA ARG A 152 30.13 10.26 31.89
C ARG A 152 29.99 10.37 33.41
N GLN A 153 29.36 9.40 34.07
CA GLN A 153 29.25 9.37 35.54
C GLN A 153 30.53 8.90 36.24
N SER A 154 31.38 8.12 35.55
CA SER A 154 32.64 7.60 36.08
C SER A 154 33.83 8.55 35.97
N VAL A 155 33.69 9.67 35.24
CA VAL A 155 34.71 10.73 35.20
C VAL A 155 34.55 11.64 36.44
N PRO A 156 35.52 11.66 37.38
CA PRO A 156 35.45 12.56 38.52
C PRO A 156 35.58 14.02 38.06
N GLU A 157 34.77 14.93 38.61
CA GLU A 157 34.89 16.36 38.32
C GLU A 157 36.33 16.85 38.60
N PRO A 158 37.04 17.39 37.59
CA PRO A 158 38.36 17.93 37.80
C PRO A 158 38.23 19.29 38.50
N GLY A 159 38.15 19.31 39.84
CA GLY A 159 38.04 20.61 40.52
C GLY A 159 37.75 20.69 42.01
N LYS A 160 37.84 19.62 42.80
CA LYS A 160 37.80 19.74 44.27
C LYS A 160 39.08 19.19 44.90
N GLN A 161 40.19 19.87 44.63
CA GLN A 161 41.33 19.81 45.55
C GLN A 161 40.89 20.46 46.86
N GLN A 162 40.79 19.66 47.92
CA GLN A 162 40.51 20.10 49.28
C GLN A 162 41.68 20.97 49.76
N THR A 163 41.43 22.28 49.89
CA THR A 163 42.16 23.17 50.82
C THR A 163 41.63 23.00 52.22
#